data_AF-A0A401TD89-F1
#
_entry.id   AF-A0A401TD89-F1
#
_cell.length_a   1.000
_cell.length_b   1.000
_cell.length_c   1.000
_cell.angle_alpha   90.00
_cell.angle_beta   90.00
_cell.angle_gamma   90.00
#
_symmetry.space_group_name_H-M   'P 1'
#
loop_
_entity.id
_entity.type
_entity.pdbx_description
1 polymer ?
#
loop_
_entity_poly.entity_id
_entity_poly.type
_entity_poly.pdbx_seq_one_letter_code
_entity_poly.pdbx_strand_id
1 'polypeptide(L)'
;TNSLKEHVRKKMSEQKSRNKGKLLHNTNLYIDLLSTQWPIVYSSDYNISFLGLEKLHPFDSGKWGKIVHFLKEEKLISDETIVKAQEAQEDDLLVVHTRRYLNKLKFTEYQKSLDSEK
;
A
#
# COMPACT_ATOMS: atom_id res chain seq x y z
N THR A 1 10.71 0.90 -49.82
CA THR A 1 11.31 0.83 -48.46
C THR A 1 10.96 2.02 -47.55
N ASN A 2 10.03 2.91 -47.92
CA ASN A 2 9.47 3.95 -47.01
C ASN A 2 8.16 3.53 -46.32
N SER A 3 7.32 2.74 -47.00
CA SER A 3 6.01 2.31 -46.47
C SER A 3 6.11 1.50 -45.16
N LEU A 4 7.10 0.60 -45.05
CA LEU A 4 7.35 -0.16 -43.83
C LEU A 4 7.79 0.73 -42.65
N LYS A 5 8.64 1.72 -42.92
CA LYS A 5 9.17 2.63 -41.89
C LYS A 5 8.07 3.51 -41.30
N GLU A 6 7.18 4.02 -42.15
CA GLU A 6 6.02 4.80 -41.72
C GLU A 6 5.02 3.95 -40.92
N HIS A 7 4.79 2.70 -41.31
CA HIS A 7 3.90 1.80 -40.58
C HIS A 7 4.44 1.45 -39.17
N VAL A 8 5.75 1.25 -39.05
CA VAL A 8 6.41 1.02 -37.75
C VAL A 8 6.36 2.28 -36.90
N ARG A 9 6.60 3.46 -37.48
CA ARG A 9 6.57 4.75 -36.77
C ARG A 9 5.16 5.06 -36.24
N LYS A 10 4.13 4.79 -37.05
CA LYS A 10 2.73 4.94 -36.67
C LYS A 10 2.34 3.97 -35.55
N LYS A 11 2.71 2.68 -35.64
CA LYS A 11 2.51 1.70 -34.56
C LYS A 11 3.21 2.12 -33.26
N MET A 12 4.44 2.63 -33.35
CA MET A 12 5.16 3.12 -32.16
C MET A 12 4.50 4.36 -31.56
N SER A 13 3.96 5.28 -32.38
CA SER A 13 3.20 6.44 -31.88
C SER A 13 1.85 6.07 -31.27
N GLU A 14 1.15 5.08 -31.83
CA GLU A 14 -0.12 4.55 -31.31
C GLU A 14 0.08 3.74 -30.03
N GLN A 15 1.16 2.97 -29.91
CA GLN A 15 1.53 2.32 -28.65
C GLN A 15 1.97 3.34 -27.59
N LYS A 16 2.67 4.41 -28.00
CA LYS A 16 3.08 5.50 -27.11
C LYS A 16 1.89 6.35 -26.65
N SER A 17 0.85 6.56 -27.49
CA SER A 17 -0.39 7.22 -27.06
C SER A 17 -1.25 6.31 -26.18
N ARG A 18 -1.34 5.01 -26.48
CA ARG A 18 -2.03 4.02 -25.63
C ARG A 18 -1.40 3.85 -24.25
N ASN A 19 -0.07 4.04 -24.13
CA ASN A 19 0.62 3.98 -22.83
C ASN A 19 0.68 5.33 -22.08
N LYS A 20 0.45 6.47 -22.75
CA LYS A 20 0.45 7.79 -22.10
C LYS A 20 -0.81 8.06 -21.25
N GLY A 21 -1.86 7.26 -21.40
CA GLY A 21 -3.11 7.36 -20.63
C GLY A 21 -3.27 6.33 -19.51
N LYS A 22 -2.25 5.53 -19.18
CA LYS A 22 -2.31 4.56 -18.08
C LYS A 22 -2.12 5.27 -16.73
N LEU A 23 -3.21 5.91 -16.31
CA LEU A 23 -3.68 6.05 -14.93
C LEU A 23 -2.67 6.56 -13.89
N LEU A 24 -2.58 7.89 -13.77
CA LEU A 24 -2.64 8.46 -12.43
C LEU A 24 -4.03 8.10 -11.89
N HIS A 25 -4.13 6.97 -11.19
CA HIS A 25 -5.31 6.71 -10.39
C HIS A 25 -5.36 7.77 -9.29
N ASN A 26 -6.57 8.20 -8.92
CA ASN A 26 -6.72 9.13 -7.82
C ASN A 26 -6.26 8.43 -6.54
N THR A 27 -5.25 8.98 -5.86
CA THR A 27 -4.65 8.38 -4.67
C THR A 27 -4.44 9.42 -3.59
N ASN A 28 -4.72 9.02 -2.34
CA ASN A 28 -4.48 9.84 -1.15
C ASN A 28 -3.25 9.34 -0.37
N LEU A 29 -2.44 8.44 -0.95
CA LEU A 29 -1.27 7.84 -0.29
C LEU A 29 -0.06 8.78 -0.25
N TYR A 30 -0.01 9.76 -1.15
CA TYR A 30 1.01 10.80 -1.15
C TYR A 30 0.51 11.98 -0.31
N ILE A 31 1.18 12.21 0.82
CA ILE A 31 0.85 13.28 1.75
C ILE A 31 2.00 14.27 1.85
N ASP A 32 1.66 15.54 2.02
CA ASP A 32 2.64 16.58 2.32
C ASP A 32 3.15 16.41 3.75
N LEU A 33 4.46 16.44 3.91
CA LEU A 33 5.12 16.25 5.21
C LEU A 33 5.50 17.60 5.82
N LEU A 34 5.39 17.68 7.14
CA LEU A 34 5.97 18.80 7.88
C LEU A 34 7.50 18.75 7.81
N SER A 35 8.16 19.90 7.89
CA SER A 35 9.63 19.98 7.90
C SER A 35 10.27 19.26 9.10
N THR A 36 9.49 18.99 10.14
CA THR A 36 9.90 18.25 11.35
C THR A 36 9.74 16.74 11.20
N GLN A 37 9.01 16.27 10.18
CA GLN A 37 8.76 14.86 9.95
C GLN A 37 9.84 14.23 9.07
N TRP A 38 10.19 12.99 9.40
CA TRP A 38 11.19 12.20 8.72
C TRP A 38 10.47 11.20 7.81
N PRO A 39 11.12 10.68 6.74
CA PRO A 39 10.52 9.69 5.84
C PRO A 39 10.46 8.29 6.46
N ILE A 40 9.92 8.21 7.68
CA ILE A 40 9.69 6.99 8.45
C ILE A 40 8.19 6.89 8.64
N VAL A 41 7.57 5.89 8.01
CA VAL A 41 6.12 5.69 8.01
C VAL A 41 5.75 4.54 8.93
N TYR A 42 4.79 4.75 9.83
CA TYR A 42 4.33 3.72 10.76
C TYR A 42 2.86 3.90 11.14
N SER A 43 2.18 2.78 11.39
CA SER A 43 0.90 2.72 12.12
C SER A 43 0.96 1.61 13.16
N SER A 44 0.28 1.80 14.29
CA SER A 44 0.07 0.75 15.29
C SER A 44 -0.63 -0.47 14.72
N ASP A 45 -1.45 -0.29 13.68
CA ASP A 45 -2.26 -1.35 13.05
C ASP A 45 -1.41 -2.40 12.33
N TYR A 46 -0.12 -2.12 12.11
CA TYR A 46 0.83 -3.10 11.58
C TYR A 46 1.10 -4.23 12.59
N ASN A 47 0.83 -4.01 13.88
CA ASN A 47 1.02 -5.02 14.92
C ASN A 47 -0.24 -5.89 15.05
N ILE A 48 -0.37 -6.85 14.13
CA ILE A 48 -1.47 -7.82 14.18
C ILE A 48 -1.22 -8.75 15.38
N SER A 49 -2.17 -8.80 16.32
CA SER A 49 -2.15 -9.76 17.44
C SER A 49 -3.40 -10.65 17.37
N PHE A 50 -3.24 -11.92 17.75
CA PHE A 50 -4.36 -12.85 17.80
C PHE A 50 -4.21 -13.79 18.99
N LEU A 51 -4.68 -13.35 20.16
CA LEU A 51 -4.72 -14.12 21.40
C LEU A 51 -3.39 -14.86 21.73
N GLY A 52 -2.23 -14.31 21.35
CA GLY A 52 -0.93 -14.92 21.60
C GLY A 52 -0.46 -15.92 20.54
N LEU A 53 -1.30 -16.29 19.56
CA LEU A 53 -0.91 -17.17 18.44
C LEU A 53 0.10 -16.51 17.51
N GLU A 54 0.23 -15.19 17.54
CA GLU A 54 1.28 -14.49 16.79
C GLU A 54 2.70 -14.95 17.17
N LYS A 55 2.88 -15.48 18.39
CA LYS A 55 4.17 -15.99 18.89
C LYS A 55 4.53 -17.36 18.32
N LEU A 56 3.57 -18.07 17.74
CA LEU A 56 3.77 -19.38 17.09
C LEU A 56 3.94 -19.24 15.57
N HIS A 57 3.71 -18.04 15.02
CA HIS A 57 3.84 -17.79 13.61
C HIS A 57 5.31 -17.56 13.23
N PRO A 58 5.82 -18.13 12.12
CA PRO A 58 7.22 -17.95 11.69
C PRO A 58 7.55 -16.50 11.28
N PHE A 59 6.54 -15.65 11.11
CA PHE A 59 6.68 -14.21 10.93
C PHE A 59 6.19 -13.47 12.17
N ASP A 60 7.09 -12.72 12.81
CA ASP A 60 6.81 -11.86 13.95
C ASP A 60 5.98 -10.63 13.51
N SER A 61 4.66 -10.71 13.71
CA SER A 61 3.72 -9.63 13.40
C SER A 61 3.88 -8.41 14.31
N GLY A 62 4.56 -8.53 15.46
CA GLY A 62 4.84 -7.43 16.39
C GLY A 62 6.23 -6.82 16.21
N LYS A 63 7.00 -7.24 15.20
CA LYS A 63 8.39 -6.80 14.99
C LYS A 63 8.50 -5.29 14.85
N TRP A 64 7.63 -4.69 14.04
CA TRP A 64 7.72 -3.26 13.71
C TRP A 64 7.39 -2.36 14.91
N GLY A 65 6.40 -2.73 15.73
CA GLY A 65 6.13 -2.04 16.98
C GLY A 65 7.31 -2.06 17.94
N LYS A 66 8.02 -3.19 18.06
CA LYS A 66 9.25 -3.28 18.88
C LYS A 66 10.35 -2.35 18.35
N ILE A 67 10.55 -2.29 17.03
CA ILE A 67 11.55 -1.41 16.41
C ILE A 67 11.22 0.06 16.69
N VAL A 68 9.97 0.49 16.43
CA VAL A 68 9.56 1.87 16.68
C VAL A 68 9.66 2.23 18.16
N HIS A 69 9.29 1.31 19.06
CA HIS A 69 9.45 1.51 20.49
C HIS A 69 10.92 1.72 20.88
N PHE A 70 11.84 0.85 20.43
CA PHE A 70 13.27 1.01 20.68
C PHE A 70 13.82 2.36 20.19
N LEU A 71 13.44 2.78 18.99
CA LEU A 71 13.90 4.06 18.43
C LEU A 71 13.37 5.27 19.22
N LYS A 72 12.17 5.18 19.79
CA LYS A 72 11.61 6.21 20.67
C LYS A 72 12.31 6.26 22.03
N GLU A 73 12.58 5.11 22.63
CA GLU A 73 13.31 5.02 23.91
C GLU A 73 14.71 5.63 23.79
N GLU A 74 15.41 5.39 22.69
CA GLU A 74 16.71 5.98 22.36
C GLU A 74 16.61 7.45 21.88
N LYS A 75 15.40 8.04 21.87
CA LYS A 75 15.12 9.43 21.45
C LYS A 75 15.59 9.76 20.03
N LEU A 76 15.66 8.75 19.16
CA LEU A 76 16.03 8.91 17.75
C LEU A 76 14.85 9.39 16.91
N ILE A 77 13.63 9.04 17.33
CA ILE A 77 12.36 9.48 16.72
C ILE A 77 11.32 9.74 17.82
N SER A 78 10.28 10.50 17.49
CA SER A 78 9.10 10.72 18.32
C SER A 78 7.82 10.59 17.49
N ASP A 79 6.65 10.67 18.12
CA ASP A 79 5.37 10.66 17.40
C ASP A 79 5.22 11.85 16.45
N GLU A 80 5.86 12.98 16.75
CA GLU A 80 5.84 14.19 15.92
C GLU A 80 6.78 14.10 14.71
N THR A 81 7.85 13.30 14.81
CA THR A 81 8.82 13.12 13.70
C THR A 81 8.42 11.98 12.76
N ILE A 82 7.56 11.06 13.20
CA ILE A 82 7.09 9.94 12.38
C ILE A 82 5.90 10.39 11.50
N VAL A 83 5.80 9.79 10.33
CA VAL A 83 4.66 9.95 9.43
C VAL A 83 3.65 8.84 9.68
N LYS A 84 2.40 9.20 9.98
CA LYS A 84 1.31 8.23 10.12
C LYS A 84 0.91 7.66 8.76
N ALA A 85 0.85 6.34 8.66
CA ALA A 85 0.44 5.67 7.44
C ALA A 85 -1.04 5.96 7.08
N GLN A 86 -1.32 6.09 5.78
CA GLN A 86 -2.69 6.13 5.22
C GLN A 86 -3.05 4.77 4.64
N GLU A 87 -4.29 4.34 4.83
CA GLU A 87 -4.78 3.07 4.28
C GLU A 87 -5.06 3.22 2.78
N ALA A 88 -4.51 2.30 1.98
CA ALA A 88 -4.74 2.24 0.54
C ALA A 88 -6.20 1.89 0.23
N GLN A 89 -6.81 2.70 -0.62
CA GLN A 89 -8.17 2.49 -1.08
C GLN A 89 -8.21 1.44 -2.18
N GLU A 90 -9.41 0.94 -2.49
CA GLU A 90 -9.56 -0.11 -3.49
C GLU A 90 -9.04 0.30 -4.88
N ASP A 91 -9.18 1.57 -5.25
CA ASP A 91 -8.63 2.10 -6.50
C ASP A 91 -7.09 2.07 -6.52
N ASP A 92 -6.44 2.32 -5.38
CA ASP A 92 -4.98 2.19 -5.22
C ASP A 92 -4.54 0.73 -5.42
N LEU A 93 -5.29 -0.21 -4.85
CA LEU A 93 -5.00 -1.64 -4.95
C LEU A 93 -5.23 -2.20 -6.36
N LEU A 94 -6.22 -1.68 -7.08
CA LEU A 94 -6.58 -2.11 -8.43
C LEU A 94 -5.53 -1.76 -9.50
N VAL A 95 -4.56 -0.91 -9.17
CA VAL A 95 -3.41 -0.62 -10.03
C VAL A 95 -2.61 -1.88 -10.36
N VAL A 96 -2.51 -2.80 -9.40
CA VAL A 96 -1.69 -4.02 -9.50
C VAL A 96 -2.49 -5.30 -9.30
N HIS A 97 -3.66 -5.24 -8.63
CA HIS A 97 -4.48 -6.41 -8.35
C HIS A 97 -5.77 -6.44 -9.15
N THR A 98 -6.29 -7.65 -9.41
CA THR A 98 -7.60 -7.83 -10.03
C THR A 98 -8.71 -7.70 -8.99
N ARG A 99 -9.89 -7.19 -9.40
CA ARG A 99 -11.09 -7.16 -8.54
C ARG A 99 -11.45 -8.53 -7.98
N ARG A 100 -11.28 -9.60 -8.78
CA ARG A 100 -11.51 -10.99 -8.34
C ARG A 100 -10.61 -11.39 -7.16
N TYR A 101 -9.33 -11.01 -7.19
CA TYR A 101 -8.39 -11.30 -6.11
C TYR A 101 -8.75 -10.52 -4.84
N LEU A 102 -9.01 -9.21 -4.97
CA LEU A 102 -9.39 -8.37 -3.82
C LEU A 102 -10.70 -8.86 -3.17
N ASN A 103 -11.70 -9.23 -3.97
CA ASN A 103 -12.92 -9.84 -3.45
C ASN A 103 -12.61 -11.13 -2.69
N LYS A 104 -11.74 -12.01 -3.20
CA LYS A 104 -11.38 -13.26 -2.49
C LYS A 104 -10.70 -12.99 -1.14
N LEU A 105 -9.88 -11.95 -1.02
CA LEU A 105 -9.28 -11.54 0.25
C LEU A 105 -10.32 -11.01 1.24
N LYS A 106 -11.23 -10.16 0.77
CA LYS A 106 -12.34 -9.60 1.56
C LYS A 106 -13.31 -10.69 2.04
N PHE A 107 -13.61 -11.68 1.20
CA PHE A 107 -14.55 -12.78 1.49
C PHE A 107 -13.91 -13.95 2.25
N THR A 108 -12.90 -13.70 3.09
CA THR A 108 -12.50 -14.68 4.10
C THR A 108 -13.60 -14.77 5.18
N GLU A 109 -13.80 -15.96 5.77
CA GLU A 109 -14.92 -16.28 6.69
C GLU A 109 -15.14 -15.23 7.80
N TYR A 110 -14.05 -14.60 8.24
CA TYR A 110 -13.99 -13.58 9.29
C TYR A 110 -14.71 -12.26 8.96
N GLN A 111 -14.72 -11.83 7.69
CA GLN A 111 -15.37 -10.58 7.32
C GLN A 111 -16.90 -10.72 7.27
N LYS A 112 -17.40 -11.92 6.92
CA LYS A 112 -18.84 -12.22 6.90
C LYS A 112 -19.48 -12.10 8.29
N SER A 113 -18.75 -12.45 9.35
CA SER A 113 -19.26 -12.36 10.72
C SER A 113 -19.36 -10.92 11.24
N LEU A 114 -18.51 -10.00 10.77
CA LEU A 114 -18.53 -8.60 11.20
C LEU A 114 -19.60 -7.77 10.49
N ASP A 115 -19.96 -8.13 9.26
CA ASP A 115 -21.00 -7.44 8.49
C ASP A 115 -22.41 -7.94 8.81
N SER A 116 -22.58 -9.11 9.44
CA SER A 116 -23.88 -9.63 9.90
C SER A 116 -24.34 -9.08 11.25
N GLU A 117 -23.49 -8.35 11.97
CA GLU A 117 -23.79 -7.71 13.26
C GLU A 117 -24.08 -6.20 13.13
N LYS A 118 -24.13 -5.67 11.90
CA LYS A 118 -24.58 -4.30 11.58
C LYS A 118 -25.92 -4.32 10.85
#